data_AF-A0A2E3N5X8-F1
#
_entry.id   AF-A0A2E3N5X8-F1
#
_cell.length_a   1.000
_cell.length_b   1.000
_cell.length_c   1.000
_cell.angle_alpha   90.00
_cell.angle_beta   90.00
_cell.angle_gamma   90.00
#
_symmetry.space_group_name_H-M   'P 1'
#
loop_
_entity.id
_entity.type
_entity.pdbx_description
1 polymer ?
#
loop_
_entity_poly.entity_id
_entity_poly.type
_entity_poly.pdbx_seq_one_letter_code
_entity_poly.pdbx_strand_id
1 'polypeptide(L)'
;MANFFPRWTNILPLKIAVCLGVAGASVVVGFTYYATPKAQRVGYMPSQPIPYDHALHVNQLGMDCRYCHSFVEHSGHANVPSASTCWNCHQHVRKDSDKLQPLRRAFDQDYEHYDGEPIKWVRIHQSPDYVFFNHSAHVNRGVSCESCHGKVNEMKVVYQAEAHSMGWCLDCHRNPEKHLRPLEEIYNLDYDAEDWLAENKMVHPETGKQLKSQKDLGLYLKEHWN
;
A
#
# COMPACT_ATOMS: atom_id res chain seq x y z
N MET A 1 22.23 -58.35 -39.12
CA MET A 1 22.46 -57.59 -37.87
C MET A 1 21.14 -57.50 -37.13
N ALA A 2 21.05 -58.07 -35.93
CA ALA A 2 19.82 -57.99 -35.14
C ALA A 2 19.64 -56.54 -34.67
N ASN A 3 18.46 -55.95 -34.92
CA ASN A 3 18.12 -54.65 -34.36
C ASN A 3 17.97 -54.82 -32.84
N PHE A 4 18.97 -54.37 -32.08
CA PHE A 4 18.95 -54.44 -30.62
C PHE A 4 17.87 -53.53 -29.99
N PHE A 5 17.43 -52.49 -30.72
CA PHE A 5 16.38 -51.57 -30.27
C PHE A 5 15.16 -51.59 -31.20
N PRO A 6 13.93 -51.63 -30.65
CA PRO A 6 12.72 -51.48 -31.45
C PRO A 6 12.66 -50.11 -32.16
N ARG A 7 11.98 -50.03 -33.32
CA ARG A 7 11.86 -48.79 -34.11
C ARG A 7 11.26 -47.60 -33.35
N TRP A 8 10.45 -47.84 -32.32
CA TRP A 8 9.87 -46.77 -31.49
C TRP A 8 10.92 -46.00 -30.68
N THR A 9 12.10 -46.58 -30.43
CA THR A 9 13.20 -45.95 -29.69
C THR A 9 13.77 -44.73 -30.41
N ASN A 10 13.62 -44.62 -31.74
CA ASN A 10 14.04 -43.42 -32.49
C ASN A 10 13.22 -42.17 -32.12
N ILE A 11 12.00 -42.33 -31.63
CA ILE A 11 11.12 -41.24 -31.20
C ILE A 11 11.36 -40.89 -29.71
N LEU A 12 12.03 -41.75 -28.96
CA LEU A 12 12.25 -41.57 -27.52
C LEU A 12 13.02 -40.29 -27.17
N PRO A 13 14.11 -39.90 -27.87
CA PRO A 13 14.80 -38.64 -27.58
C PRO A 13 13.90 -37.41 -27.77
N LEU A 14 13.04 -37.43 -28.80
CA LEU A 14 12.07 -36.35 -29.03
C LEU A 14 11.04 -36.28 -27.89
N LYS A 15 10.50 -37.42 -27.44
CA LYS A 15 9.58 -37.47 -26.30
C LYS A 15 10.24 -36.95 -25.02
N ILE A 16 11.48 -37.35 -24.74
CA ILE A 16 12.24 -36.87 -23.58
C ILE A 16 12.45 -35.35 -23.68
N ALA A 17 12.86 -34.84 -24.84
CA ALA A 17 13.05 -33.40 -25.05
C ALA A 17 11.75 -32.61 -24.84
N VAL A 18 10.61 -33.12 -25.35
CA VAL A 18 9.29 -32.51 -25.13
C VAL A 18 8.90 -32.56 -23.66
N CYS A 19 9.05 -33.70 -22.98
CA CYS A 19 8.73 -33.81 -21.55
C CYS A 19 9.59 -32.88 -20.69
N LEU A 20 10.90 -32.77 -20.98
CA LEU A 20 11.80 -31.85 -20.29
C LEU A 20 11.44 -30.39 -20.57
N GLY A 21 11.08 -30.06 -21.81
CA GLY A 21 10.61 -28.73 -22.19
C GLY A 21 9.34 -28.34 -21.44
N VAL A 22 8.35 -29.24 -21.37
CA VAL A 22 7.11 -29.02 -20.63
C VAL A 22 7.36 -28.92 -19.12
N ALA A 23 8.19 -29.79 -18.55
CA ALA A 23 8.53 -29.73 -17.14
C ALA A 23 9.26 -28.42 -16.79
N GLY A 24 10.24 -28.02 -17.59
CA GLY A 24 10.94 -26.75 -17.44
C GLY A 24 10.00 -25.55 -17.54
N ALA A 25 9.13 -25.51 -18.54
CA ALA A 25 8.13 -24.46 -18.68
C ALA A 25 7.16 -24.42 -17.48
N SER A 26 6.73 -25.59 -16.99
CA SER A 26 5.83 -25.67 -15.83
C SER A 26 6.47 -25.16 -14.55
N VAL A 27 7.75 -25.49 -14.32
CA VAL A 27 8.52 -24.96 -13.18
C VAL A 27 8.68 -23.45 -13.30
N VAL A 28 9.04 -22.95 -14.48
CA VAL A 28 9.19 -21.49 -14.71
C VAL A 28 7.88 -20.78 -14.43
N VAL A 29 6.77 -21.23 -15.01
CA VAL A 29 5.43 -20.62 -14.81
C VAL A 29 4.98 -20.72 -13.35
N GLY A 30 5.15 -21.89 -12.73
CA GLY A 30 4.79 -22.08 -11.32
C GLY A 30 5.59 -21.15 -10.40
N PHE A 31 6.90 -21.03 -10.63
CA PHE A 31 7.74 -20.13 -9.85
C PHE A 31 7.40 -18.66 -10.09
N THR A 32 7.26 -18.23 -11.35
CA THR A 32 6.95 -16.83 -11.67
C THR A 32 5.56 -16.40 -11.22
N TYR A 33 4.65 -17.34 -10.96
CA TYR A 33 3.35 -17.03 -10.37
C TYR A 33 3.42 -17.02 -8.84
N TYR A 34 3.77 -18.16 -8.22
CA TYR A 34 3.66 -18.37 -6.77
C TYR A 34 4.80 -17.78 -5.94
N ALA A 35 5.98 -17.57 -6.53
CA ALA A 35 7.11 -16.95 -5.82
C ALA A 35 7.04 -15.41 -5.86
N THR A 36 6.00 -14.82 -6.45
CA THR A 36 5.88 -13.36 -6.49
C THR A 36 5.26 -12.80 -5.22
N PRO A 37 5.70 -11.62 -4.75
CA PRO A 37 5.08 -10.92 -3.63
C PRO A 37 3.59 -10.62 -3.85
N LYS A 38 3.15 -10.46 -5.11
CA LYS A 38 1.74 -10.31 -5.44
C LYS A 38 0.90 -11.53 -5.05
N ALA A 39 1.43 -12.74 -5.24
CA ALA A 39 0.74 -13.96 -4.82
C ALA A 39 0.82 -14.22 -3.31
N GLN A 40 1.86 -13.69 -2.63
CA GLN A 40 2.13 -14.02 -1.23
C GLN A 40 1.57 -13.02 -0.21
N ARG A 41 1.47 -11.74 -0.56
CA ARG A 41 1.15 -10.66 0.39
C ARG A 41 -0.04 -9.81 0.00
N VAL A 42 -0.20 -9.51 -1.29
CA VAL A 42 -1.29 -8.64 -1.75
C VAL A 42 -2.64 -9.31 -1.45
N GLY A 43 -3.54 -8.53 -0.87
CA GLY A 43 -4.83 -9.01 -0.37
C GLY A 43 -4.80 -9.57 1.06
N TYR A 44 -3.66 -9.59 1.75
CA TYR A 44 -3.61 -9.91 3.17
C TYR A 44 -4.48 -8.92 3.97
N MET A 45 -5.54 -9.44 4.59
CA MET A 45 -6.60 -8.67 5.25
C MET A 45 -6.98 -9.36 6.57
N PRO A 46 -6.19 -9.18 7.64
CA PRO A 46 -6.44 -9.84 8.92
C PRO A 46 -7.63 -9.21 9.65
N SER A 47 -8.29 -10.02 10.49
CA SER A 47 -9.24 -9.51 11.47
C SER A 47 -8.53 -8.63 12.49
N GLN A 48 -9.09 -7.45 12.77
CA GLN A 48 -8.58 -6.53 13.77
C GLN A 48 -9.34 -6.67 15.10
N PRO A 49 -8.73 -6.30 16.25
CA PRO A 49 -9.43 -6.31 17.54
C PRO A 49 -10.68 -5.42 17.53
N ILE A 50 -10.57 -4.27 16.85
CA ILE A 50 -11.69 -3.37 16.58
C ILE A 50 -11.86 -3.32 15.05
N PRO A 51 -13.06 -3.57 14.50
CA PRO A 51 -13.31 -3.46 13.07
C PRO A 51 -13.41 -1.98 12.67
N TYR A 52 -12.28 -1.28 12.66
CA TYR A 52 -12.18 0.12 12.29
C TYR A 52 -12.42 0.31 10.79
N ASP A 53 -13.43 1.10 10.45
CA ASP A 53 -13.87 1.39 9.09
C ASP A 53 -13.25 2.70 8.60
N HIS A 54 -12.21 2.64 7.76
CA HIS A 54 -11.60 3.86 7.20
C HIS A 54 -12.57 4.57 6.24
N ALA A 55 -13.46 3.84 5.57
CA ALA A 55 -14.43 4.44 4.66
C ALA A 55 -15.45 5.32 5.41
N LEU A 56 -15.84 4.93 6.62
CA LEU A 56 -16.66 5.78 7.47
C LEU A 56 -15.89 7.04 7.91
N HIS A 57 -14.68 6.88 8.45
CA HIS A 57 -13.97 8.00 9.07
C HIS A 57 -13.38 8.98 8.04
N VAL A 58 -12.87 8.48 6.93
CA VAL A 58 -12.23 9.33 5.91
C VAL A 58 -13.27 9.83 4.92
N ASN A 59 -14.02 8.96 4.26
CA ASN A 59 -14.91 9.36 3.17
C ASN A 59 -16.23 10.00 3.67
N GLN A 60 -16.89 9.43 4.68
CA GLN A 60 -18.17 10.00 5.16
C GLN A 60 -17.99 11.16 6.14
N LEU A 61 -16.98 11.08 7.02
CA LEU A 61 -16.73 12.12 8.04
C LEU A 61 -15.68 13.15 7.62
N GLY A 62 -14.95 12.93 6.53
CA GLY A 62 -13.95 13.89 6.01
C GLY A 62 -12.71 14.01 6.88
N MET A 63 -12.35 13.00 7.68
CA MET A 63 -11.18 13.08 8.56
C MET A 63 -9.88 13.01 7.75
N ASP A 64 -8.99 13.97 8.00
CA ASP A 64 -7.64 13.97 7.45
C ASP A 64 -6.81 12.81 8.04
N CYS A 65 -6.02 12.15 7.19
CA CYS A 65 -5.16 11.01 7.55
C CYS A 65 -4.25 11.30 8.76
N ARG A 66 -3.76 12.53 8.87
CA ARG A 66 -2.81 12.97 9.91
C ARG A 66 -3.46 13.14 11.27
N TYR A 67 -4.79 13.20 11.35
CA TYR A 67 -5.47 13.25 12.64
C TYR A 67 -5.13 12.01 13.48
N CYS A 68 -5.12 10.84 12.84
CA CYS A 68 -4.77 9.57 13.48
C CYS A 68 -3.28 9.23 13.28
N HIS A 69 -2.73 9.46 12.08
CA HIS A 69 -1.35 9.13 11.71
C HIS A 69 -0.44 10.37 11.78
N SER A 70 -0.44 11.02 12.94
CA SER A 70 0.14 12.36 13.16
C SER A 70 1.64 12.50 12.91
N PHE A 71 2.41 11.41 12.96
CA PHE A 71 3.87 11.47 12.75
C PHE A 71 4.31 11.19 11.31
N VAL A 72 3.39 10.98 10.38
CA VAL A 72 3.72 10.61 8.99
C VAL A 72 4.62 11.63 8.27
N GLU A 73 4.48 12.92 8.59
CA GLU A 73 5.25 14.02 7.99
C GLU A 73 6.62 14.23 8.65
N HIS A 74 6.86 13.65 9.82
CA HIS A 74 8.04 13.98 10.63
C HIS A 74 8.91 12.77 10.98
N SER A 75 8.34 11.57 11.00
CA SER A 75 9.01 10.34 11.42
C SER A 75 9.18 9.36 10.26
N GLY A 76 10.19 8.50 10.38
CA GLY A 76 10.31 7.36 9.50
C GLY A 76 9.18 6.33 9.68
N HIS A 77 8.57 6.31 10.86
CA HIS A 77 7.45 5.44 11.20
C HIS A 77 6.16 6.25 11.37
N ALA A 78 5.15 5.97 10.55
CA ALA A 78 3.79 6.45 10.78
C ALA A 78 3.16 5.68 11.93
N ASN A 79 2.76 6.40 12.98
CA ASN A 79 2.17 5.80 14.17
C ASN A 79 0.78 5.22 13.88
N VAL A 80 0.42 4.16 14.60
CA VAL A 80 -0.99 3.81 14.80
C VAL A 80 -1.51 4.68 15.97
N PRO A 81 -2.72 5.26 15.88
CA PRO A 81 -3.22 6.13 16.94
C PRO A 81 -3.33 5.39 18.28
N SER A 82 -3.07 6.12 19.36
CA SER A 82 -3.35 5.66 20.72
C SER A 82 -4.86 5.56 20.96
N ALA A 83 -5.27 4.77 21.96
CA ALA A 83 -6.67 4.65 22.36
C ALA A 83 -7.31 6.02 22.73
N SER A 84 -6.53 6.96 23.25
CA SER A 84 -6.98 8.33 23.56
C SER A 84 -7.52 9.05 22.33
N THR A 85 -6.91 8.87 21.16
CA THR A 85 -7.34 9.50 19.91
C THR A 85 -8.76 9.06 19.55
N CYS A 86 -9.05 7.77 19.70
CA CYS A 86 -10.39 7.22 19.49
C CYS A 86 -11.37 7.71 20.57
N TRP A 87 -10.91 7.81 21.83
CA TRP A 87 -11.75 8.19 22.96
C TRP A 87 -12.22 9.63 22.94
N ASN A 88 -11.49 10.54 22.29
CA ASN A 88 -11.89 11.94 22.11
C ASN A 88 -13.35 12.08 21.63
N CYS A 89 -13.78 11.17 20.74
CA CYS A 89 -15.15 11.14 20.22
C CYS A 89 -15.98 9.97 20.76
N HIS A 90 -15.39 8.77 20.89
CA HIS A 90 -16.15 7.57 21.25
C HIS A 90 -16.62 7.53 22.71
N GLN A 91 -16.14 8.44 23.55
CA GLN A 91 -16.76 8.70 24.86
C GLN A 91 -18.21 9.23 24.75
N HIS A 92 -18.59 9.78 23.60
CA HIS A 92 -19.93 10.31 23.31
C HIS A 92 -20.63 9.59 22.16
N VAL A 93 -19.87 9.07 21.19
CA VAL A 93 -20.41 8.46 19.97
C VAL A 93 -20.29 6.95 20.03
N ARG A 94 -21.44 6.27 20.05
CA ARG A 94 -21.54 4.79 20.04
C ARG A 94 -20.74 4.14 21.18
N LYS A 95 -20.60 4.81 22.33
CA LYS A 95 -19.85 4.34 23.51
C LYS A 95 -20.18 2.89 23.86
N ASP A 96 -21.46 2.53 23.89
CA ASP A 96 -21.93 1.20 24.29
C ASP A 96 -21.98 0.14 23.18
N SER A 97 -21.33 0.40 22.04
CA SER A 97 -21.22 -0.58 20.96
C SER A 97 -20.32 -1.74 21.37
N ASP A 98 -20.78 -2.98 21.17
CA ASP A 98 -19.99 -4.19 21.42
C ASP A 98 -18.67 -4.22 20.64
N LYS A 99 -18.66 -3.60 19.46
CA LYS A 99 -17.44 -3.50 18.63
C LYS A 99 -16.34 -2.65 19.26
N LEU A 100 -16.70 -1.76 20.20
CA LEU A 100 -15.76 -0.85 20.88
C LEU A 100 -15.35 -1.36 22.26
N GLN A 101 -15.77 -2.56 22.67
CA GLN A 101 -15.32 -3.15 23.94
C GLN A 101 -13.79 -3.10 24.12
N PRO A 102 -12.95 -3.43 23.10
CA PRO A 102 -11.49 -3.32 23.28
C PRO A 102 -11.01 -1.88 23.51
N LEU A 103 -11.66 -0.88 22.93
CA LEU A 103 -11.34 0.52 23.16
C LEU A 103 -11.73 0.95 24.58
N ARG A 104 -12.90 0.52 25.05
CA ARG A 104 -13.36 0.81 26.41
C ARG A 104 -12.44 0.20 27.45
N ARG A 105 -12.06 -1.07 27.30
CA ARG A 105 -11.08 -1.70 28.21
C ARG A 105 -9.77 -0.92 28.29
N ALA A 106 -9.30 -0.42 27.15
CA ALA A 106 -8.04 0.31 27.06
C ALA A 106 -8.09 1.74 27.64
N PHE A 107 -9.26 2.41 27.69
CA PHE A 107 -9.30 3.86 27.98
C PHE A 107 -10.50 4.37 28.79
N ASP A 108 -11.64 3.67 28.83
CA ASP A 108 -12.84 4.05 29.59
C ASP A 108 -12.68 3.64 31.05
N GLN A 109 -12.22 4.54 31.91
CA GLN A 109 -11.98 4.25 33.34
C GLN A 109 -13.23 3.80 34.10
N ASP A 110 -14.42 4.17 33.61
CA ASP A 110 -15.71 3.78 34.19
C ASP A 110 -16.22 2.42 33.69
N TYR A 111 -15.49 1.78 32.76
CA TYR A 111 -15.89 0.48 32.21
C TYR A 111 -15.53 -0.65 33.16
N GLU A 112 -16.47 -1.58 33.38
CA GLU A 112 -16.31 -2.72 34.30
C GLU A 112 -15.04 -3.54 34.05
N HIS A 113 -14.63 -3.67 32.79
CA HIS A 113 -13.44 -4.43 32.37
C HIS A 113 -12.27 -3.54 31.96
N TYR A 114 -12.20 -2.30 32.48
CA TYR A 114 -11.06 -1.43 32.26
C TYR A 114 -9.76 -2.07 32.79
N ASP A 115 -8.77 -2.22 31.91
CA ASP A 115 -7.43 -2.75 32.22
C ASP A 115 -6.31 -1.76 31.86
N GLY A 116 -6.61 -0.73 31.05
CA GLY A 116 -5.62 0.24 30.57
C GLY A 116 -4.61 -0.34 29.58
N GLU A 117 -4.80 -1.59 29.13
CA GLU A 117 -3.88 -2.25 28.22
C GLU A 117 -4.03 -1.72 26.78
N PRO A 118 -2.94 -1.48 26.05
CA PRO A 118 -3.02 -1.00 24.68
C PRO A 118 -3.75 -1.96 23.74
N ILE A 119 -4.47 -1.39 22.77
CA ILE A 119 -5.13 -2.17 21.71
C ILE A 119 -4.06 -2.88 20.87
N LYS A 120 -4.13 -4.22 20.83
CA LYS A 120 -3.17 -5.08 20.11
C LYS A 120 -3.51 -5.20 18.63
N TRP A 121 -3.31 -4.13 17.87
CA TRP A 121 -3.54 -4.12 16.42
C TRP A 121 -2.70 -5.16 15.69
N VAL A 122 -3.28 -5.79 14.66
CA VAL A 122 -2.54 -6.70 13.77
C VAL A 122 -1.95 -5.88 12.63
N ARG A 123 -0.62 -5.85 12.56
CA ARG A 123 0.10 -5.11 11.53
C ARG A 123 -0.09 -5.77 10.16
N ILE A 124 -0.49 -4.97 9.16
CA ILE A 124 -0.70 -5.43 7.78
C ILE A 124 0.57 -5.23 6.96
N HIS A 125 1.08 -4.00 6.96
CA HIS A 125 2.26 -3.61 6.19
C HIS A 125 3.51 -3.74 7.07
N GLN A 126 4.33 -4.76 6.80
CA GLN A 126 5.61 -4.95 7.46
C GLN A 126 6.72 -5.25 6.44
N SER A 127 7.63 -4.30 6.32
CA SER A 127 8.93 -4.54 5.70
C SER A 127 9.81 -5.34 6.66
N PRO A 128 10.76 -6.16 6.16
CA PRO A 128 11.74 -6.83 7.01
C PRO A 128 12.56 -5.83 7.84
N ASP A 129 12.98 -6.22 9.03
CA ASP A 129 13.62 -5.31 9.99
C ASP A 129 15.00 -4.78 9.52
N TYR A 130 15.62 -5.42 8.54
CA TYR A 130 16.85 -4.95 7.89
C TYR A 130 16.60 -3.86 6.83
N VAL A 131 15.34 -3.49 6.58
CA VAL A 131 14.97 -2.41 5.65
C VAL A 131 14.60 -1.17 6.46
N PHE A 132 15.38 -0.10 6.29
CA PHE A 132 15.05 1.21 6.84
C PHE A 132 14.11 1.96 5.88
N PHE A 133 12.82 1.98 6.20
CA PHE A 133 11.82 2.79 5.49
C PHE A 133 11.53 4.07 6.27
N ASN A 134 11.36 5.19 5.57
CA ASN A 134 11.08 6.48 6.20
C ASN A 134 9.87 7.18 5.55
N HIS A 135 8.74 7.27 6.26
CA HIS A 135 7.52 7.92 5.75
C HIS A 135 7.74 9.40 5.41
N SER A 136 8.34 10.19 6.32
CA SER A 136 8.53 11.63 6.09
C SER A 136 9.39 11.93 4.87
N ALA A 137 10.33 11.06 4.53
CA ALA A 137 11.14 11.19 3.32
C ALA A 137 10.33 11.06 2.01
N HIS A 138 9.20 10.36 2.03
CA HIS A 138 8.35 10.15 0.85
C HIS A 138 7.20 11.17 0.81
N VAL A 139 6.51 11.34 1.94
CA VAL A 139 5.38 12.26 2.07
C VAL A 139 5.84 13.69 1.82
N ASN A 140 6.92 14.14 2.46
CA ASN A 140 7.49 15.46 2.19
C ASN A 140 8.19 15.56 0.82
N ARG A 141 8.02 14.56 -0.05
CA ARG A 141 8.49 14.55 -1.42
C ARG A 141 7.36 14.35 -2.42
N GLY A 142 6.11 14.58 -2.01
CA GLY A 142 4.95 14.55 -2.91
C GLY A 142 4.48 13.13 -3.25
N VAL A 143 4.83 12.13 -2.43
CA VAL A 143 4.31 10.76 -2.59
C VAL A 143 3.12 10.57 -1.65
N SER A 144 1.94 10.34 -2.22
CA SER A 144 0.72 10.08 -1.46
C SER A 144 0.66 8.71 -0.81
N CYS A 145 -0.15 8.62 0.23
CA CYS A 145 -0.59 7.38 0.86
C CYS A 145 -1.17 6.38 -0.16
N GLU A 146 -1.93 6.85 -1.16
CA GLU A 146 -2.61 6.01 -2.14
C GLU A 146 -1.63 5.15 -2.95
N SER A 147 -0.51 5.74 -3.38
CA SER A 147 0.50 5.07 -4.20
C SER A 147 1.09 3.82 -3.52
N CYS A 148 1.05 3.75 -2.19
CA CYS A 148 1.62 2.65 -1.41
C CYS A 148 0.55 1.80 -0.71
N HIS A 149 -0.53 2.41 -0.23
CA HIS A 149 -1.55 1.76 0.59
C HIS A 149 -2.88 1.53 -0.15
N GLY A 150 -3.00 2.00 -1.40
CA GLY A 150 -4.24 2.00 -2.17
C GLY A 150 -5.26 3.01 -1.66
N LYS A 151 -6.49 2.91 -2.15
CA LYS A 151 -7.62 3.77 -1.75
C LYS A 151 -8.16 3.43 -0.36
N VAL A 152 -7.38 3.73 0.67
CA VAL A 152 -7.72 3.45 2.08
C VAL A 152 -9.01 4.17 2.50
N ASN A 153 -9.33 5.32 1.91
CA ASN A 153 -10.61 6.03 2.08
C ASN A 153 -11.83 5.18 1.65
N GLU A 154 -11.66 4.10 0.90
CA GLU A 154 -12.74 3.19 0.51
C GLU A 154 -12.69 1.85 1.28
N MET A 155 -11.67 1.65 2.12
CA MET A 155 -11.43 0.38 2.81
C MET A 155 -12.18 0.29 4.13
N LYS A 156 -13.21 -0.57 4.17
CA LYS A 156 -13.86 -0.96 5.44
C LYS A 156 -12.95 -1.77 6.35
N VAL A 157 -12.08 -2.58 5.75
CA VAL A 157 -10.99 -3.29 6.42
C VAL A 157 -9.77 -3.10 5.56
N VAL A 158 -8.69 -2.63 6.17
CA VAL A 158 -7.44 -2.42 5.44
C VAL A 158 -6.88 -3.76 4.99
N TYR A 159 -6.40 -3.80 3.76
CA TYR A 159 -5.67 -4.93 3.21
C TYR A 159 -4.37 -4.43 2.58
N GLN A 160 -3.45 -5.37 2.31
CA GLN A 160 -2.24 -5.04 1.59
C GLN A 160 -2.53 -4.84 0.10
N ALA A 161 -2.65 -3.59 -0.34
CA ALA A 161 -2.92 -3.23 -1.74
C ALA A 161 -1.70 -3.46 -2.65
N GLU A 162 -0.52 -3.09 -2.16
CA GLU A 162 0.72 -3.15 -2.93
C GLU A 162 1.72 -4.17 -2.37
N ALA A 163 2.60 -4.65 -3.25
CA ALA A 163 3.52 -5.72 -2.93
C ALA A 163 4.60 -5.34 -1.89
N HIS A 164 5.00 -4.07 -1.84
CA HIS A 164 6.11 -3.55 -1.03
C HIS A 164 7.38 -4.41 -1.11
N SER A 165 7.65 -4.93 -2.31
CA SER A 165 8.87 -5.69 -2.59
C SER A 165 10.00 -4.76 -3.03
N MET A 166 11.25 -5.22 -2.93
CA MET A 166 12.40 -4.43 -3.39
C MET A 166 12.25 -4.01 -4.87
N GLY A 167 11.80 -4.91 -5.75
CA GLY A 167 11.58 -4.60 -7.16
C GLY A 167 10.56 -3.47 -7.35
N TRP A 168 9.43 -3.57 -6.65
CA TRP A 168 8.38 -2.55 -6.66
C TRP A 168 8.89 -1.19 -6.16
N CYS A 169 9.65 -1.18 -5.05
CA CYS A 169 10.26 0.05 -4.54
C CYS A 169 11.24 0.64 -5.57
N LEU A 170 12.12 -0.18 -6.14
CA LEU A 170 13.13 0.29 -7.10
C LEU A 170 12.51 0.80 -8.39
N ASP A 171 11.41 0.22 -8.86
CA ASP A 171 10.73 0.68 -10.06
C ASP A 171 10.17 2.10 -9.88
N CYS A 172 9.61 2.38 -8.70
CA CYS A 172 9.18 3.72 -8.30
C CYS A 172 10.39 4.66 -8.13
N HIS A 173 11.43 4.25 -7.39
CA HIS A 173 12.62 5.09 -7.18
C HIS A 173 13.35 5.44 -8.48
N ARG A 174 13.30 4.58 -9.51
CA ARG A 174 13.87 4.85 -10.84
C ARG A 174 13.00 5.77 -11.69
N ASN A 175 11.68 5.74 -11.49
CA ASN A 175 10.70 6.49 -12.29
C ASN A 175 9.66 7.19 -11.38
N PRO A 176 10.08 8.08 -10.47
CA PRO A 176 9.20 8.66 -9.46
C PRO A 176 8.13 9.57 -10.08
N GLU A 177 8.37 10.13 -11.27
CA GLU A 177 7.46 11.05 -11.96
C GLU A 177 6.04 10.50 -12.18
N LYS A 178 5.87 9.18 -12.13
CA LYS A 178 4.55 8.54 -12.24
C LYS A 178 3.71 8.64 -10.97
N HIS A 179 4.31 9.01 -9.84
CA HIS A 179 3.68 8.97 -8.52
C HIS A 179 3.78 10.29 -7.75
N LEU A 180 4.64 11.21 -8.20
CA LEU A 180 4.81 12.53 -7.59
C LEU A 180 3.59 13.41 -7.87
N ARG A 181 3.09 14.06 -6.82
CA ARG A 181 1.99 15.04 -6.88
C ARG A 181 2.34 16.28 -6.07
N PRO A 182 1.64 17.41 -6.27
CA PRO A 182 1.81 18.60 -5.46
C PRO A 182 1.64 18.31 -3.96
N LEU A 183 2.33 19.06 -3.11
CA LEU A 183 2.35 18.80 -1.66
C LEU A 183 0.95 18.92 -1.03
N GLU A 184 0.16 19.85 -1.54
CA GLU A 184 -1.22 20.10 -1.15
C GLU A 184 -2.16 18.92 -1.48
N GLU A 185 -1.81 18.05 -2.43
CA GLU A 185 -2.63 16.94 -2.90
C GLU A 185 -2.19 15.56 -2.37
N ILE A 186 -1.21 15.51 -1.45
CA ILE A 186 -0.69 14.25 -0.89
C ILE A 186 -1.80 13.42 -0.23
N TYR A 187 -2.65 14.08 0.56
CA TYR A 187 -3.69 13.41 1.36
C TYR A 187 -5.03 13.32 0.63
N ASN A 188 -5.11 13.85 -0.59
CA ASN A 188 -6.27 13.69 -1.45
C ASN A 188 -6.17 12.34 -2.19
N LEU A 189 -6.99 11.38 -1.77
CA LEU A 189 -7.04 10.03 -2.36
C LEU A 189 -7.90 9.97 -3.63
N ASP A 190 -8.59 11.05 -3.97
CA ASP A 190 -9.37 11.20 -5.21
C ASP A 190 -8.66 12.09 -6.23
N TYR A 191 -7.39 12.41 -5.98
CA TYR A 191 -6.55 13.21 -6.87
C TYR A 191 -6.39 12.54 -8.25
N ASP A 192 -6.64 13.33 -9.29
CA ASP A 192 -6.24 13.05 -10.66
C ASP A 192 -5.37 14.20 -11.20
N ALA A 193 -4.26 13.85 -11.84
CA ALA A 193 -3.29 14.84 -12.29
C ALA A 193 -3.78 15.64 -13.50
N GLU A 194 -4.57 15.05 -14.39
CA GLU A 194 -5.09 15.74 -15.57
C GLU A 194 -6.14 16.77 -15.16
N ASP A 195 -7.02 16.40 -14.22
CA ASP A 195 -8.02 17.31 -13.64
C ASP A 195 -7.34 18.46 -12.90
N TRP A 196 -6.36 18.16 -12.04
CA TRP A 196 -5.60 19.19 -11.32
C TRP A 196 -4.85 20.14 -12.27
N LEU A 197 -4.26 19.61 -13.34
CA LEU A 197 -3.56 20.42 -14.37
C LEU A 197 -4.53 21.27 -15.19
N ALA A 198 -5.77 20.81 -15.42
CA ALA A 198 -6.79 21.58 -16.12
C ALA A 198 -7.19 22.84 -15.33
N GLU A 199 -7.22 22.75 -14.01
CA GLU A 199 -7.54 23.85 -13.10
C GLU A 199 -6.35 24.81 -12.93
N ASN A 200 -5.14 24.29 -12.70
CA ASN A 200 -3.96 25.08 -12.33
C ASN A 200 -3.15 25.61 -13.52
N LYS A 201 -3.31 25.03 -14.73
CA LYS A 201 -2.67 25.46 -15.98
C LYS A 201 -1.15 25.68 -15.87
N MET A 202 -0.45 24.74 -15.23
CA MET A 202 1.00 24.82 -15.05
C MET A 202 1.75 24.74 -16.38
N VAL A 203 2.82 25.54 -16.49
CA VAL A 203 3.67 25.63 -17.68
C VAL A 203 5.12 25.38 -17.27
N HIS A 204 5.82 24.58 -18.07
CA HIS A 204 7.24 24.32 -17.86
C HIS A 204 8.04 25.62 -18.08
N PRO A 205 8.86 26.07 -17.11
CA PRO A 205 9.52 27.37 -17.15
C PRO A 205 10.50 27.52 -18.34
N GLU A 206 11.25 26.47 -18.66
CA GLU A 206 12.23 26.51 -19.77
C GLU A 206 11.63 26.35 -21.17
N THR A 207 10.62 25.48 -21.33
CA THR A 207 10.08 25.15 -22.66
C THR A 207 8.82 25.94 -23.01
N GLY A 208 8.19 26.61 -22.03
CA GLY A 208 6.92 27.31 -22.20
C GLY A 208 5.74 26.39 -22.54
N LYS A 209 5.92 25.06 -22.47
CA LYS A 209 4.86 24.09 -22.77
C LYS A 209 4.01 23.82 -21.53
N GLN A 210 2.69 23.78 -21.73
CA GLN A 210 1.76 23.39 -20.69
C GLN A 210 1.96 21.92 -20.31
N LEU A 211 2.01 21.65 -19.01
CA LEU A 211 2.03 20.28 -18.47
C LEU A 211 0.63 19.69 -18.61
N LYS A 212 0.53 18.49 -19.18
CA LYS A 212 -0.77 17.86 -19.49
C LYS A 212 -0.96 16.47 -18.91
N SER A 213 0.12 15.80 -18.51
CA SER A 213 0.08 14.45 -17.99
C SER A 213 0.72 14.35 -16.61
N GLN A 214 0.34 13.33 -15.84
CA GLN A 214 1.00 12.94 -14.59
C GLN A 214 2.52 12.86 -14.75
N LYS A 215 2.99 12.31 -15.88
CA LYS A 215 4.43 12.18 -16.15
C LYS A 215 5.12 13.54 -16.29
N ASP A 216 4.51 14.47 -17.02
CA ASP A 216 5.07 15.81 -17.22
C ASP A 216 5.11 16.58 -15.90
N LEU A 217 4.02 16.51 -15.12
CA LEU A 217 3.94 17.11 -13.80
C LEU A 217 4.98 16.51 -12.84
N GLY A 218 5.09 15.19 -12.80
CA GLY A 218 6.06 14.52 -11.93
C GLY A 218 7.50 14.81 -12.31
N LEU A 219 7.83 14.93 -13.61
CA LEU A 219 9.17 15.36 -14.05
C LEU A 219 9.45 16.79 -13.60
N TYR A 220 8.49 17.69 -13.77
CA TYR A 220 8.59 19.06 -13.30
C TYR A 220 8.83 19.11 -11.77
N LEU A 221 8.01 18.42 -10.98
CA LEU A 221 8.12 18.36 -9.52
C LEU A 221 9.44 17.75 -9.06
N LYS A 222 9.95 16.75 -9.79
CA LYS A 222 11.25 16.13 -9.50
C LYS A 222 12.41 17.13 -9.67
N GLU A 223 12.36 17.96 -10.70
CA GLU A 223 13.42 18.92 -11.04
C GLU A 223 13.33 20.22 -10.23
N HIS A 224 12.12 20.68 -9.91
CA HIS A 224 11.85 21.98 -9.29
C HIS A 224 11.48 21.87 -7.82
N TRP A 225 11.93 20.81 -7.17
CA TRP A 225 11.70 20.66 -5.75
C TRP A 225 12.57 21.60 -4.93
N ASN A 226 11.95 22.47 -4.15
CA ASN A 226 12.60 23.27 -3.11
C ASN A 226 12.52 22.56 -1.76
#